data_AF-A0A0Q9KWM7-F1
#
_entry.id   AF-A0A0Q9KWM7-F1
#
_cell.length_a   1.000
_cell.length_b   1.000
_cell.length_c   1.000
_cell.angle_alpha   90.00
_cell.angle_beta   90.00
_cell.angle_gamma   90.00
#
_symmetry.space_group_name_H-M   'P 1'
#
loop_
_entity.id
_entity.type
_entity.pdbx_description
1 polymer ?
#
loop_
_entity_poly.entity_id
_entity_poly.type
_entity_poly.pdbx_seq_one_letter_code
_entity_poly.pdbx_strand_id
1 'polypeptide(L)'
;MSTLFKKAKARVGVMTVGHEPYWAQFPGLKEELEGYGREFEEMLRKHDVEVVSAGFVDGVDKSFAASSYLKSQDVDFLFCFLSTYVTSSTAATPILNLSEMAIFVTDLELINLVSDRTARAAQIFLGALPILLLYPFL
;
A
#
# COMPACT_ATOMS: atom_id res chain seq x y z
N MET A 1 -30.11 10.45 -26.72
CA MET A 1 -29.88 10.94 -25.33
C MET A 1 -29.61 9.74 -24.44
N SER A 2 -28.34 9.34 -24.29
CA SER A 2 -27.98 8.27 -23.35
C SER A 2 -27.69 8.90 -22.00
N THR A 3 -28.53 8.58 -21.02
CA THR A 3 -28.16 8.68 -19.62
C THR A 3 -28.44 7.32 -19.01
N LEU A 4 -27.67 6.96 -17.97
CA LEU A 4 -27.90 5.88 -16.99
C LEU A 4 -26.87 4.74 -16.96
N PHE A 5 -25.58 5.07 -16.95
CA PHE A 5 -24.67 4.37 -16.03
C PHE A 5 -23.93 5.44 -15.23
N LYS A 6 -24.25 5.56 -13.93
CA LYS A 6 -23.45 6.38 -13.02
C LYS A 6 -22.15 5.61 -12.80
N LYS A 7 -21.01 6.18 -13.22
CA LYS A 7 -19.69 5.57 -12.97
C LYS A 7 -19.57 5.37 -11.45
N ALA A 8 -19.40 4.11 -11.02
CA ALA A 8 -19.15 3.81 -9.62
C ALA A 8 -17.76 4.36 -9.25
N LYS A 9 -17.66 4.97 -8.07
CA LYS A 9 -16.39 5.45 -7.53
C LYS A 9 -15.63 4.22 -7.02
N ALA A 10 -14.41 4.00 -7.48
CA ALA A 10 -13.61 2.85 -7.04
C ALA A 10 -13.26 3.02 -5.55
N ARG A 11 -13.38 1.95 -4.76
CA ARG A 11 -12.95 1.89 -3.35
C ARG A 11 -11.54 1.33 -3.29
N VAL A 12 -10.64 2.12 -2.74
CA VAL A 12 -9.21 1.84 -2.71
C VAL A 12 -8.77 1.67 -1.26
N GLY A 13 -8.40 0.45 -0.90
CA GLY A 13 -7.79 0.12 0.38
C GLY A 13 -6.33 0.58 0.41
N VAL A 14 -5.89 1.14 1.54
CA VAL A 14 -4.51 1.59 1.74
C VAL A 14 -4.00 1.08 3.07
N MET A 15 -2.77 0.56 3.07
CA MET A 15 -1.99 0.33 4.30
C MET A 15 -0.57 0.83 4.10
N THR A 16 -0.02 1.47 5.13
CA THR A 16 1.41 1.82 5.16
C THR A 16 2.13 0.74 5.95
N VAL A 17 3.16 0.14 5.36
CA VAL A 17 3.89 -0.96 5.95
C VAL A 17 5.25 -0.50 6.43
N GLY A 18 5.55 -0.75 7.70
CA GLY A 18 6.84 -0.50 8.33
C GLY A 18 7.43 -1.78 8.92
N HIS A 19 8.60 -1.66 9.56
CA HIS A 19 9.29 -2.78 10.17
C HIS A 19 9.57 -2.50 11.64
N GLU A 20 8.84 -3.16 12.53
CA GLU A 20 8.90 -2.94 13.98
C GLU A 20 10.31 -2.85 14.58
N PRO A 21 11.29 -3.73 14.23
CA PRO A 21 12.64 -3.66 14.77
C PRO A 21 13.37 -2.33 14.55
N TYR A 22 12.93 -1.51 13.59
CA TYR A 22 13.53 -0.19 13.33
C TYR A 22 13.14 0.86 14.37
N TRP A 23 12.01 0.71 15.06
CA TRP A 23 11.51 1.75 15.98
C TRP A 23 12.43 1.98 17.19
N ALA A 24 13.11 0.93 17.65
CA ALA A 24 14.12 1.06 18.72
C ALA A 24 15.47 1.58 18.20
N GLN A 25 15.78 1.40 16.92
CA GLN A 25 17.07 1.77 16.32
C GLN A 25 17.08 3.22 15.83
N PHE A 26 15.94 3.72 15.36
CA PHE A 26 15.79 5.04 14.75
C PHE A 26 14.61 5.78 15.39
N PRO A 27 14.83 6.48 16.52
CA PRO A 27 13.79 7.29 17.15
C PRO A 27 13.23 8.34 16.19
N GLY A 28 11.90 8.47 16.11
CA GLY A 28 11.20 9.42 15.22
C GLY A 28 10.89 8.88 13.82
N LEU A 29 11.51 7.76 13.40
CA LEU A 29 11.29 7.20 12.07
C LEU A 29 9.86 6.74 11.88
N LYS A 30 9.23 6.14 12.89
CA LYS A 30 7.85 5.66 12.78
C LYS A 30 6.89 6.80 12.46
N GLU A 31 7.01 7.90 13.20
CA GLU A 31 6.16 9.08 13.06
C GLU A 31 6.33 9.72 11.67
N GLU A 32 7.56 9.72 11.14
CA GLU A 32 7.88 10.18 9.80
C GLU A 32 7.20 9.32 8.73
N LEU A 33 7.31 7.98 8.84
CA LEU A 33 6.71 7.05 7.88
C LEU A 33 5.18 7.05 7.93
N GLU A 34 4.59 7.20 9.12
CA GLU A 34 3.16 7.45 9.26
C GLU A 34 2.76 8.77 8.58
N GLY A 35 3.63 9.78 8.60
CA GLY A 35 3.50 11.03 7.84
C GLY A 35 3.42 10.79 6.34
N TYR A 36 4.39 10.09 5.77
CA TYR A 36 4.39 9.74 4.35
C TYR A 36 3.17 8.90 3.96
N GLY A 37 2.73 7.99 4.83
CA GLY A 37 1.48 7.25 4.64
C GLY A 37 0.25 8.15 4.50
N ARG A 38 0.13 9.16 5.38
CA ARG A 38 -0.95 10.17 5.28
C ARG A 38 -0.86 10.99 4.00
N GLU A 39 0.34 11.41 3.60
CA GLU A 39 0.53 12.16 2.36
C GLU A 39 0.13 11.34 1.12
N PHE A 40 0.47 10.05 1.11
CA PHE A 40 0.06 9.13 0.06
C PHE A 40 -1.47 8.99 -0.01
N GLU A 41 -2.14 8.81 1.14
CA GLU A 41 -3.61 8.77 1.19
C GLU A 41 -4.25 10.07 0.68
N GLU A 42 -3.73 11.24 1.09
CA GLU A 42 -4.23 12.55 0.62
C GLU A 42 -4.07 12.70 -0.89
N MET A 43 -2.97 12.21 -1.45
CA MET A 43 -2.77 12.22 -2.89
C MET A 43 -3.73 11.28 -3.63
N LEU A 44 -4.05 10.10 -3.07
CA LEU A 44 -5.11 9.25 -3.60
C LEU A 44 -6.49 9.94 -3.53
N ARG A 45 -6.80 10.64 -2.44
CA ARG A 45 -8.06 11.39 -2.27
C ARG A 45 -8.26 12.52 -3.27
N LYS A 46 -7.19 13.02 -3.92
CA LYS A 46 -7.28 14.00 -5.02
C LYS A 46 -7.90 13.41 -6.30
N HIS A 47 -7.97 12.09 -6.40
CA HIS A 47 -8.57 11.38 -7.52
C HIS A 47 -10.04 11.03 -7.23
N ASP A 48 -10.78 10.63 -8.26
CA ASP A 48 -12.18 10.21 -8.15
C ASP A 48 -12.29 8.76 -7.60
N VAL A 49 -11.77 8.54 -6.39
CA VAL A 49 -11.80 7.27 -5.64
C VAL A 49 -12.28 7.48 -4.20
N GLU A 50 -12.77 6.43 -3.55
CA GLU A 50 -13.02 6.38 -2.11
C GLU A 50 -11.84 5.68 -1.43
N VAL A 51 -11.13 6.37 -0.54
CA VAL A 51 -9.94 5.83 0.13
C VAL A 51 -10.34 5.22 1.48
N VAL A 52 -10.06 3.93 1.66
CA VAL A 52 -10.26 3.19 2.91
C VAL A 52 -8.90 2.89 3.52
N SER A 53 -8.53 3.61 4.59
CA SER A 53 -7.24 3.40 5.26
C SER A 53 -7.32 2.32 6.33
N ALA A 54 -6.37 1.40 6.32
CA ALA A 54 -6.08 0.49 7.42
C ALA A 54 -4.94 0.97 8.34
N GLY A 55 -4.39 2.16 8.07
CA GLY A 55 -3.33 2.76 8.87
C GLY A 55 -1.96 2.10 8.71
N PHE A 56 -1.19 2.13 9.80
CA PHE A 56 0.19 1.70 9.83
C PHE A 56 0.33 0.25 10.33
N VAL A 57 0.98 -0.58 9.53
CA VAL A 57 1.14 -2.02 9.71
C VAL A 57 2.63 -2.34 9.83
N ASP A 58 3.10 -2.67 11.02
CA ASP A 58 4.51 -2.95 11.31
C ASP A 58 4.76 -4.38 11.81
N GLY A 59 3.75 -5.23 11.80
CA GLY A 59 3.83 -6.63 12.23
C GLY A 59 2.73 -7.51 11.65
N VAL A 60 2.90 -8.83 11.81
CA VAL A 60 2.04 -9.86 11.21
C VAL A 60 0.60 -9.75 11.70
N ASP A 61 0.38 -9.63 13.01
CA ASP A 61 -0.97 -9.56 13.59
C ASP A 61 -1.74 -8.34 13.08
N LYS A 62 -1.07 -7.18 12.99
CA LYS A 62 -1.64 -5.96 12.41
C LYS A 62 -1.94 -6.13 10.93
N SER A 63 -1.10 -6.88 10.21
CA SER A 63 -1.31 -7.16 8.78
C SER A 63 -2.56 -8.02 8.56
N PHE A 64 -2.80 -9.02 9.40
CA PHE A 64 -4.05 -9.79 9.38
C PHE A 64 -5.26 -8.91 9.70
N ALA A 65 -5.21 -8.12 10.78
CA ALA A 65 -6.30 -7.24 11.17
C ALA A 65 -6.63 -6.21 10.07
N ALA A 66 -5.61 -5.58 9.48
CA ALA A 66 -5.74 -4.66 8.36
C ALA A 66 -6.37 -5.33 7.14
N SER A 67 -5.91 -6.53 6.80
CA SER A 67 -6.45 -7.28 5.66
C SER A 67 -7.91 -7.68 5.86
N SER A 68 -8.28 -8.17 7.05
CA SER A 68 -9.68 -8.48 7.37
C SER A 68 -10.57 -7.24 7.37
N TYR A 69 -10.08 -6.12 7.89
CA TYR A 69 -10.78 -4.85 7.86
C TYR A 69 -11.02 -4.39 6.41
N LEU A 70 -9.98 -4.29 5.58
CA LEU A 70 -10.12 -3.85 4.18
C LEU A 70 -11.03 -4.77 3.38
N LYS A 71 -10.98 -6.08 3.63
CA LYS A 71 -11.90 -7.05 3.01
C LYS A 71 -13.36 -6.79 3.40
N SER A 72 -13.62 -6.47 4.66
CA SER A 72 -14.97 -6.10 5.12
C SER A 72 -15.51 -4.80 4.52
N GLN A 73 -14.60 -3.97 3.99
CA GLN A 73 -14.94 -2.71 3.33
C GLN A 73 -15.14 -2.86 1.82
N ASP A 74 -15.07 -4.07 1.27
CA ASP A 74 -15.34 -4.34 -0.16
C ASP A 74 -14.49 -3.45 -1.09
N VAL A 75 -13.18 -3.43 -0.85
CA VAL A 75 -12.23 -2.63 -1.63
C VAL A 75 -11.92 -3.28 -2.98
N ASP A 76 -11.92 -2.49 -4.05
CA ASP A 76 -11.61 -2.94 -5.41
C ASP A 76 -10.11 -3.12 -5.63
N PHE A 77 -9.30 -2.28 -4.99
CA PHE A 77 -7.83 -2.29 -5.08
C PHE A 77 -7.20 -2.09 -3.71
N LEU A 78 -6.05 -2.71 -3.49
CA LEU A 78 -5.23 -2.49 -2.32
C LEU A 78 -3.90 -1.83 -2.71
N PHE A 79 -3.55 -0.73 -2.07
CA PHE A 79 -2.20 -0.20 -2.04
C PHE A 79 -1.50 -0.53 -0.73
N CYS A 80 -0.36 -1.20 -0.85
CA CYS A 80 0.59 -1.41 0.25
C CYS A 80 1.77 -0.44 0.05
N PHE A 81 1.79 0.65 0.80
CA PHE A 81 2.88 1.62 0.76
C PHE A 81 4.04 1.12 1.62
N LEU A 82 5.09 0.61 0.97
CA LEU A 82 6.27 0.05 1.62
C LEU A 82 7.24 1.18 1.96
N SER A 83 7.20 1.60 3.22
CA SER A 83 7.98 2.75 3.69
C SER A 83 9.43 2.39 4.08
N THR A 84 9.72 1.10 4.31
CA THR A 84 11.05 0.57 4.66
C THR A 84 11.29 -0.83 4.06
N TYR A 85 12.46 -1.42 4.33
CA TYR A 85 12.61 -2.89 4.26
C TYR A 85 11.60 -3.52 5.20
N VAL A 86 10.80 -4.46 4.70
CA VAL A 86 9.79 -5.18 5.48
C VAL A 86 9.91 -6.66 5.22
N THR A 87 9.60 -7.48 6.24
CA THR A 87 9.63 -8.93 6.07
C THR A 87 8.53 -9.36 5.11
N SER A 88 8.83 -10.36 4.28
CA SER A 88 7.86 -10.95 3.36
C SER A 88 6.61 -11.45 4.11
N SER A 89 6.74 -11.94 5.34
CA SER A 89 5.60 -12.34 6.17
C SER A 89 4.62 -11.20 6.48
N THR A 90 5.12 -9.98 6.67
CA THR A 90 4.29 -8.80 6.97
C THR A 90 3.65 -8.25 5.69
N ALA A 91 4.41 -8.23 4.58
CA ALA A 91 3.97 -7.71 3.28
C ALA A 91 3.18 -8.71 2.41
N ALA A 92 3.31 -10.02 2.63
CA ALA A 92 2.61 -11.05 1.85
C ALA A 92 1.24 -11.40 2.42
N THR A 93 1.02 -11.19 3.73
CA THR A 93 -0.29 -11.41 4.38
C THR A 93 -1.44 -10.65 3.67
N PRO A 94 -1.28 -9.39 3.24
CA PRO A 94 -2.30 -8.68 2.46
C PRO A 94 -2.57 -9.34 1.11
N ILE A 95 -1.54 -9.80 0.40
CA ILE A 95 -1.68 -10.48 -0.90
C ILE A 95 -2.52 -11.76 -0.76
N LEU A 96 -2.23 -12.56 0.26
CA LEU A 96 -2.87 -13.85 0.47
C LEU A 96 -4.33 -13.73 0.90
N ASN A 97 -4.70 -12.65 1.59
CA ASN A 97 -6.03 -12.50 2.19
C ASN A 97 -7.02 -11.66 1.37
N LEU A 98 -6.53 -10.74 0.53
CA LEU A 98 -7.37 -9.79 -0.22
C LEU A 98 -7.65 -10.20 -1.67
N SER A 99 -7.01 -11.24 -2.20
CA SER A 99 -7.28 -12.00 -3.45
C SER A 99 -7.54 -11.26 -4.78
N GLU A 100 -7.73 -9.94 -4.86
CA GLU A 100 -8.27 -9.30 -6.07
C GLU A 100 -7.32 -8.30 -6.76
N MET A 101 -6.56 -7.47 -6.05
CA MET A 101 -5.37 -6.77 -6.60
C MET A 101 -4.61 -6.02 -5.51
N ALA A 102 -3.37 -6.45 -5.21
CA ALA A 102 -2.46 -5.73 -4.34
C ALA A 102 -1.37 -5.03 -5.17
N ILE A 103 -1.20 -3.73 -4.96
CA ILE A 103 -0.17 -2.89 -5.59
C ILE A 103 0.79 -2.43 -4.50
N PHE A 104 2.06 -2.79 -4.65
CA PHE A 104 3.13 -2.32 -3.77
C PHE A 104 3.65 -0.99 -4.30
N VAL A 105 3.69 0.02 -3.44
CA VAL A 105 4.21 1.34 -3.80
C VAL A 105 5.38 1.63 -2.89
N THR A 106 6.51 1.95 -3.51
CA THR A 106 7.77 2.28 -2.84
C THR A 106 8.23 3.70 -3.12
N ASP A 107 7.71 4.30 -4.19
CA ASP A 107 7.95 5.68 -4.61
C ASP A 107 6.63 6.28 -5.11
N LEU A 108 6.37 7.54 -4.75
CA LEU A 108 5.19 8.29 -5.14
C LEU A 108 5.12 8.54 -6.65
N GLU A 109 6.26 8.66 -7.35
CA GLU A 109 6.27 8.86 -8.80
C GLU A 109 5.78 7.62 -9.57
N LEU A 110 5.96 6.43 -9.00
CA LEU A 110 5.58 5.16 -9.63
C LEU A 110 4.07 5.00 -9.82
N ILE A 111 3.26 5.74 -9.07
CA ILE A 111 1.80 5.69 -9.16
C ILE A 111 1.31 6.19 -10.51
N ASN A 112 2.00 7.17 -11.09
CA ASN A 112 1.70 7.70 -12.42
C ASN A 112 1.95 6.67 -13.55
N LEU A 113 2.73 5.63 -13.26
CA LEU A 113 3.04 4.54 -14.20
C LEU A 113 2.05 3.36 -14.09
N VAL A 114 1.18 3.36 -13.08
CA VAL A 114 0.18 2.31 -12.88
C VAL A 114 -1.02 2.58 -13.81
N SER A 115 -0.93 2.08 -15.04
CA SER A 115 -2.06 1.95 -15.97
C SER A 115 -2.86 0.67 -15.70
N ASP A 116 -4.17 0.66 -16.00
CA ASP A 116 -5.10 -0.48 -15.83
C ASP A 116 -4.57 -1.83 -16.36
N ARG A 117 -3.71 -1.82 -17.39
CA ARG A 117 -3.11 -3.03 -17.96
C ARG A 117 -1.84 -3.50 -17.23
N THR A 118 -1.18 -2.61 -16.48
CA THR A 118 0.07 -2.86 -15.77
C THR A 118 -0.17 -3.45 -14.38
N ALA A 119 -1.33 -3.19 -13.76
CA ALA A 119 -1.65 -3.63 -12.39
C ALA A 119 -1.59 -5.17 -12.19
N ARG A 120 -1.93 -5.97 -13.20
CA ARG A 120 -1.79 -7.44 -13.16
C ARG A 120 -0.33 -7.93 -13.26
N ALA A 121 0.53 -7.19 -13.95
CA ALA A 121 1.94 -7.56 -14.13
C ALA A 121 2.83 -6.98 -13.01
N ALA A 122 2.43 -5.86 -12.41
CA ALA A 122 3.15 -5.18 -11.34
C ALA A 122 3.08 -5.89 -9.98
N GLN A 123 2.26 -6.94 -9.84
CA GLN A 123 2.12 -7.77 -8.63
C GLN A 123 3.46 -8.33 -8.11
N ILE A 124 4.52 -8.36 -8.94
CA ILE A 124 5.79 -9.00 -8.60
C ILE A 124 7.01 -8.04 -8.61
N PHE A 125 6.95 -6.85 -9.22
CA PHE A 125 8.17 -6.07 -9.48
C PHE A 125 8.37 -4.75 -8.71
N LEU A 126 7.34 -4.18 -8.06
CA LEU A 126 7.50 -2.90 -7.36
C LEU A 126 7.98 -3.02 -5.89
N GLY A 127 8.31 -4.22 -5.42
CA GLY A 127 8.87 -4.44 -4.08
C GLY A 127 10.39 -4.30 -3.99
N ALA A 128 11.12 -4.22 -5.11
CA ALA A 128 12.58 -4.40 -5.13
C ALA A 128 13.42 -3.14 -5.42
N LEU A 129 12.82 -2.03 -5.86
CA LEU A 129 13.62 -0.88 -6.31
C LEU A 129 14.28 -0.08 -5.16
N PRO A 130 13.64 0.15 -3.99
CA PRO A 130 14.36 0.73 -2.85
C PRO A 130 15.36 -0.24 -2.22
N ILE A 131 15.12 -1.55 -2.38
CA ILE A 131 16.00 -2.60 -1.84
C ILE A 131 17.37 -2.55 -2.54
N LEU A 132 17.41 -2.21 -3.83
CA LEU A 132 18.65 -2.15 -4.61
C LEU A 132 19.39 -0.81 -4.49
N LEU A 133 18.70 0.30 -4.16
CA LEU A 133 19.32 1.63 -4.12
C LEU A 133 19.87 2.02 -2.74
N LEU A 134 19.42 1.38 -1.65
CA LEU A 134 19.91 1.67 -0.29
C LEU A 134 21.08 0.79 0.19
N TYR A 135 21.51 -0.22 -0.57
CA TYR A 135 22.62 -1.11 -0.16
C TYR A 135 23.53 -1.55 -1.32
N PRO A 136 24.53 -0.73 -1.72
CA PRO A 136 25.71 -1.21 -2.44
C PRO A 136 26.90 -1.57 -1.52
N PHE A 137 26.80 -1.41 -0.19
CA PHE A 137 27.95 -1.58 0.71
C PHE A 137 27.59 -2.25 2.05
N LEU A 138 27.43 -3.57 2.01
CA LEU A 138 27.87 -4.51 3.06
C LEU A 138 28.50 -5.73 2.39
#